data_AF-A0A0J1DJD8-F1
#
_entry.id   AF-A0A0J1DJD8-F1
#
_cell.length_a   1.000
_cell.length_b   1.000
_cell.length_c   1.000
_cell.angle_alpha   90.00
_cell.angle_beta   90.00
_cell.angle_gamma   90.00
#
_symmetry.space_group_name_H-M   'P 1'
#
loop_
_entity.id
_entity.type
_entity.pdbx_description
1 polymer ?
#
loop_
_entity_poly.entity_id
_entity_poly.type
_entity_poly.pdbx_seq_one_letter_code
_entity_poly.pdbx_strand_id
1 'polypeptide(L)'
;MKKRIPLLAALLLAVVLLAGCDTSVLIRLDQPIIIELPYRTNVDGYISYRGKQVRVTSDMNTRSSYRALEEARITLLETGQVTWTDRYGYFQFRGVPGPDRYITLKIEHWRLPEAIYTSIYLR
;
A
#
# COMPACT_ATOMS: atom_id res chain seq x y z
N MET A 1 27.87 35.67 -58.07
CA MET A 1 27.15 35.17 -56.86
C MET A 1 26.64 33.71 -56.97
N LYS A 2 26.86 32.96 -58.07
CA LYS A 2 26.33 31.58 -58.26
C LYS A 2 27.09 30.44 -57.54
N LYS A 3 28.33 30.64 -57.07
CA LYS A 3 29.15 29.57 -56.46
C LYS A 3 28.92 29.33 -54.96
N ARG A 4 28.12 30.17 -54.28
CA ARG A 4 27.86 30.06 -52.82
C ARG A 4 26.65 29.18 -52.47
N ILE A 5 25.74 28.99 -53.42
CA ILE A 5 24.54 28.17 -53.27
C ILE A 5 24.86 26.69 -53.04
N PRO A 6 25.77 26.03 -53.81
CA PRO A 6 26.10 24.62 -53.55
C PRO A 6 26.83 24.44 -52.22
N LEU A 7 27.63 25.43 -51.81
CA LEU A 7 28.33 25.42 -50.52
C LEU A 7 27.34 25.50 -49.35
N LEU A 8 26.35 26.39 -49.44
CA LEU A 8 25.29 26.52 -48.43
C LEU A 8 24.41 25.28 -48.33
N ALA A 9 24.09 24.66 -49.47
CA ALA A 9 23.33 23.41 -49.50
C ALA A 9 24.11 22.25 -48.85
N ALA A 10 25.42 22.13 -49.14
CA ALA A 10 26.29 21.14 -48.50
C ALA A 10 26.42 21.38 -46.99
N LEU A 11 26.51 22.66 -46.56
CA LEU A 11 26.59 23.02 -45.16
C LEU A 11 25.31 22.66 -44.41
N LEU A 12 24.15 22.95 -45.00
CA LEU A 12 22.85 22.60 -44.42
C LEU A 12 22.67 21.08 -44.30
N LEU A 13 23.10 20.32 -45.31
CA LEU A 13 23.04 18.86 -45.27
C LEU A 13 23.95 18.28 -44.17
N ALA A 14 25.15 18.84 -44.00
CA ALA A 14 26.06 18.44 -42.95
C ALA A 14 25.49 18.70 -41.54
N VAL A 15 24.82 19.84 -41.34
CA VAL A 15 24.17 20.16 -40.05
C VAL A 15 23.05 19.19 -39.72
N VAL A 16 22.23 18.79 -40.69
CA VAL A 16 21.15 17.80 -40.48
C VAL A 16 21.72 16.43 -40.13
N LEU A 17 22.83 16.02 -40.77
CA LEU A 17 23.51 14.76 -40.48
C LEU A 17 24.14 14.75 -39.08
N LEU A 18 24.67 15.89 -38.62
CA LEU A 18 25.28 16.02 -37.29
C LEU A 18 24.25 16.12 -36.16
N ALA A 19 23.06 16.68 -36.41
CA ALA A 19 22.00 16.84 -35.41
C ALA A 19 21.19 15.56 -35.15
N GLY A 20 21.38 14.49 -35.94
CA GLY A 20 20.54 13.30 -35.94
C GLY A 20 20.85 12.20 -34.92
N CYS A 21 21.80 12.38 -33.98
CA CYS A 21 22.32 11.25 -33.19
C CYS A 21 21.86 11.13 -31.72
N ASP A 22 21.20 12.12 -31.12
CA ASP A 22 20.86 12.04 -29.68
C ASP A 22 19.36 11.94 -29.40
N THR A 23 18.70 10.93 -29.97
CA THR A 23 17.32 10.54 -29.58
C THR A 23 17.26 9.36 -28.62
N SER A 24 18.41 8.93 -28.07
CA SER A 24 18.44 7.89 -27.05
C SER A 24 18.03 8.45 -25.68
N VAL A 25 16.72 8.57 -25.46
CA VAL A 25 16.19 8.70 -24.10
C VAL A 25 16.42 7.36 -23.41
N LEU A 26 17.54 7.26 -22.69
CA LEU A 26 17.89 6.12 -21.85
C LEU A 26 16.94 6.08 -20.65
N ILE A 27 15.74 5.53 -20.85
CA ILE A 27 14.85 5.17 -19.75
C ILE A 27 15.45 3.93 -19.08
N ARG A 28 16.06 4.13 -17.91
CA ARG A 28 16.50 3.06 -17.02
C ARG A 28 15.27 2.32 -16.47
N LEU A 29 14.84 1.28 -17.19
CA LEU A 29 13.73 0.39 -16.84
C LEU A 29 14.07 -0.58 -15.69
N ASP A 30 15.30 -0.55 -15.18
CA ASP A 30 15.83 -1.42 -14.13
C ASP A 30 15.63 -0.86 -12.71
N GLN A 31 15.14 0.38 -12.57
CA GLN A 31 14.79 0.90 -11.26
C GLN A 31 13.38 0.45 -10.84
N PRO A 32 13.22 -0.15 -9.64
CA PRO A 32 11.90 -0.46 -9.12
C PRO A 32 11.11 0.84 -8.95
N ILE A 33 9.86 0.84 -9.44
CA ILE A 33 8.96 1.98 -9.24
C ILE A 33 8.57 1.99 -7.75
N ILE A 34 9.13 2.93 -6.99
CA ILE A 34 8.73 3.18 -5.61
C ILE A 34 7.56 4.16 -5.65
N ILE A 35 6.35 3.66 -5.38
CA ILE A 35 5.15 4.49 -5.28
C ILE A 35 4.91 4.81 -3.80
N GLU A 36 5.25 6.03 -3.39
CA GLU A 36 4.90 6.54 -2.06
C GLU A 36 3.49 7.14 -2.09
N LEU A 37 2.50 6.34 -1.69
CA LEU A 37 1.11 6.82 -1.55
C LEU A 37 0.94 7.49 -0.19
N PRO A 38 0.32 8.69 -0.11
CA PRO A 38 0.05 9.33 1.17
C PRO A 38 -1.08 8.59 1.90
N TYR A 39 -0.72 7.59 2.71
CA TYR A 39 -1.67 6.92 3.58
C TYR A 39 -2.05 7.85 4.74
N ARG A 40 -3.27 8.36 4.73
CA ARG A 40 -3.79 9.31 5.75
C ARG A 40 -4.98 8.77 6.53
N THR A 41 -5.51 7.61 6.15
CA THR A 41 -6.67 7.01 6.80
C THR A 41 -6.27 6.33 8.10
N ASN A 42 -7.13 6.42 9.12
CA ASN A 42 -7.00 5.66 10.36
C ASN A 42 -8.10 4.60 10.39
N VAL A 43 -7.78 3.43 10.91
CA VAL A 43 -8.74 2.34 11.09
C VAL A 43 -8.60 1.81 12.50
N ASP A 44 -9.72 1.67 13.18
CA ASP A 44 -9.79 1.07 14.49
C ASP A 44 -11.01 0.15 14.63
N GLY A 45 -11.01 -0.60 15.71
CA GLY A 45 -12.08 -1.53 16.02
C GLY A 45 -11.75 -2.40 17.21
N TYR A 46 -12.63 -3.37 17.45
CA TYR A 46 -12.56 -4.30 18.57
C TYR A 46 -12.56 -5.72 18.05
N ILE A 47 -11.74 -6.57 18.68
CA ILE A 47 -11.65 -8.00 18.38
C ILE A 47 -12.11 -8.78 19.60
N SER A 48 -13.04 -9.70 19.37
CA SER A 48 -13.59 -10.57 20.40
C SER A 48 -13.70 -12.00 19.90
N TYR A 49 -13.74 -12.97 20.81
CA TYR A 49 -13.77 -14.38 20.47
C TYR A 49 -14.77 -15.18 21.32
N ARG A 50 -15.25 -16.28 20.73
CA ARG A 50 -16.07 -17.32 21.38
C ARG A 50 -15.66 -18.70 20.84
N GLY A 51 -14.95 -19.47 21.66
CA GLY A 51 -14.36 -20.73 21.18
C GLY A 51 -13.38 -20.46 20.04
N LYS A 52 -13.66 -20.99 18.85
CA LYS A 52 -12.88 -20.75 17.62
C LYS A 52 -13.38 -19.58 16.77
N GLN A 53 -14.51 -18.97 17.12
CA GLN A 53 -15.07 -17.84 16.37
C GLN A 53 -14.40 -16.55 16.81
N VAL A 54 -13.90 -15.76 15.85
CA VAL A 54 -13.40 -14.40 16.07
C VAL A 54 -14.30 -13.41 15.35
N ARG A 55 -14.53 -12.26 15.98
CA ARG A 55 -15.38 -11.21 15.47
C ARG A 55 -14.66 -9.87 15.58
N VAL A 56 -14.66 -9.13 14.48
CA VAL A 56 -14.18 -7.76 14.41
C VAL A 56 -15.38 -6.81 14.29
N THR A 57 -15.40 -5.76 15.08
CA THR A 57 -16.49 -4.78 15.13
C THR A 57 -15.95 -3.35 15.26
N SER A 58 -16.72 -2.35 14.82
CA SER A 58 -16.42 -0.93 15.04
C SER A 58 -16.49 -0.56 16.53
N ASP A 59 -17.41 -1.18 17.25
CA ASP A 59 -17.69 -0.90 18.66
C ASP A 59 -17.37 -2.11 19.54
N MET A 60 -17.16 -1.87 20.83
CA MET A 60 -16.89 -2.93 21.80
C MET A 60 -18.03 -3.95 21.81
N ASN A 61 -17.70 -5.23 21.67
CA ASN A 61 -18.71 -6.29 21.67
C ASN A 61 -19.27 -6.50 23.08
N THR A 62 -20.54 -6.16 23.29
CA THR A 62 -21.24 -6.26 24.58
C THR A 62 -21.88 -7.63 24.84
N ARG A 63 -21.79 -8.58 23.89
CA ARG A 63 -22.37 -9.91 24.05
C ARG A 63 -21.59 -10.72 25.08
N SER A 64 -22.25 -11.14 26.16
CA SER A 64 -21.65 -11.93 27.25
C SER A 64 -21.02 -13.26 26.82
N SER A 65 -21.45 -13.83 25.69
CA SER A 65 -20.88 -15.07 25.14
C SER A 65 -19.53 -14.87 24.44
N TYR A 66 -19.12 -13.63 24.23
CA TYR A 66 -17.84 -13.26 23.64
C TYR A 66 -16.93 -12.64 24.71
N ARG A 67 -15.64 -12.90 24.58
CA ARG A 67 -14.60 -12.26 25.40
C ARG A 67 -13.73 -11.39 24.50
N ALA A 68 -13.23 -10.29 25.05
CA ALA A 68 -12.21 -9.48 24.39
C ALA A 68 -11.00 -10.35 24.06
N LEU A 69 -10.47 -10.21 22.85
CA LEU A 69 -9.23 -10.85 22.46
C LEU A 69 -8.08 -9.88 22.78
N GLU A 70 -7.76 -9.76 24.07
CA GLU A 70 -6.66 -8.96 24.62
C GLU A 70 -5.28 -9.47 24.17
N GLU A 71 -4.29 -8.58 24.03
CA GLU A 71 -2.90 -8.91 23.65
C GLU A 71 -2.74 -9.67 22.32
N ALA A 72 -3.74 -9.60 21.45
CA ALA A 72 -3.65 -10.15 20.10
C ALA A 72 -2.78 -9.27 19.22
N ARG A 73 -1.85 -9.90 18.52
CA ARG A 73 -1.01 -9.24 17.51
C ARG A 73 -1.79 -9.14 16.22
N ILE A 74 -2.01 -7.93 15.75
CA ILE A 74 -2.74 -7.62 14.52
C ILE A 74 -1.77 -7.08 13.50
N THR A 75 -1.71 -7.68 12.32
CA THR A 75 -0.90 -7.21 11.19
C THR A 75 -1.81 -6.74 10.07
N LEU A 76 -1.61 -5.51 9.61
CA LEU A 76 -2.21 -4.98 8.39
C LEU A 76 -1.37 -5.42 7.20
N LEU A 77 -1.88 -6.33 6.37
CA LEU A 77 -1.07 -6.98 5.33
C LEU A 77 -0.63 -6.03 4.23
N GLU A 78 -1.44 -5.02 3.91
CA GLU A 78 -1.17 -4.06 2.84
C GLU A 78 0.03 -3.16 3.15
N THR A 79 0.33 -2.91 4.43
CA THR A 79 1.41 -2.03 4.86
C THR A 79 2.50 -2.75 5.66
N GLY A 80 2.23 -3.98 6.12
CA GLY A 80 3.09 -4.70 7.06
C GLY A 80 3.08 -4.13 8.49
N GLN A 81 2.25 -3.11 8.77
CA GLN A 81 2.16 -2.53 10.10
C GLN A 81 1.62 -3.54 11.11
N VAL A 82 2.11 -3.45 12.35
CA VAL A 82 1.71 -4.31 13.45
C VAL A 82 1.21 -3.46 14.61
N THR A 83 0.12 -3.89 15.21
CA THR A 83 -0.41 -3.32 16.46
C THR A 83 -0.84 -4.46 17.39
N TRP A 84 -1.16 -4.13 18.64
CA TRP A 84 -1.65 -5.08 19.63
C TRP A 84 -2.97 -4.61 20.19
N THR A 85 -3.84 -5.56 20.50
CA THR A 85 -5.09 -5.23 21.17
C THR A 85 -4.89 -4.93 22.65
N ASP A 86 -5.68 -4.00 23.17
CA ASP A 86 -5.74 -3.72 24.60
C ASP A 86 -6.60 -4.73 25.37
N ARG A 87 -6.82 -4.48 26.67
CA ARG A 87 -7.66 -5.32 27.56
C ARG A 87 -9.12 -5.48 27.10
N TYR A 88 -9.61 -4.59 26.25
CA TYR A 88 -10.95 -4.60 25.69
C TYR A 88 -10.99 -5.17 24.27
N GLY A 89 -9.84 -5.59 23.73
CA GLY A 89 -9.71 -6.07 22.37
C GLY A 89 -9.62 -4.94 21.34
N TYR A 90 -9.45 -3.68 21.77
CA TYR A 90 -9.36 -2.53 20.88
C TYR A 90 -8.02 -2.50 20.15
N PHE A 91 -8.02 -2.19 18.86
CA PHE A 91 -6.81 -1.93 18.07
C PHE A 91 -6.99 -0.66 17.23
N GLN A 92 -5.86 -0.03 16.86
CA GLN A 92 -5.83 1.09 15.94
C GLN A 92 -4.62 0.99 15.01
N PHE A 93 -4.84 1.29 13.73
CA PHE A 93 -3.83 1.56 12.71
C PHE A 93 -3.92 3.00 12.23
N ARG A 94 -2.76 3.58 11.91
CA ARG A 94 -2.63 4.91 11.32
C ARG A 94 -1.88 4.79 10.00
N GLY A 95 -2.24 5.62 9.02
CA GLY A 95 -1.64 5.53 7.70
C GLY A 95 -2.03 4.23 7.00
N VAL A 96 -3.32 3.94 7.04
CA VAL A 96 -3.95 2.86 6.28
C VAL A 96 -4.19 3.35 4.84
N PRO A 97 -4.10 2.46 3.83
CA PRO A 97 -4.57 2.73 2.48
C PRO A 97 -5.93 3.44 2.46
N GLY A 98 -6.10 4.35 1.51
CA GLY A 98 -7.28 5.23 1.39
C GLY A 98 -8.64 4.50 1.38
N PRO A 99 -9.74 5.26 1.46
CA PRO A 99 -11.09 4.69 1.49
C PRO A 99 -11.44 3.94 0.19
N ASP A 100 -12.62 3.31 0.18
CA ASP A 100 -13.19 2.55 -0.92
C ASP A 100 -12.43 1.29 -1.32
N ARG A 101 -11.89 0.58 -0.31
CA ARG A 101 -11.22 -0.71 -0.55
C ARG A 101 -11.26 -1.65 0.63
N TYR A 102 -10.99 -2.92 0.34
CA TYR A 102 -10.72 -3.91 1.37
C TYR A 102 -9.28 -3.81 1.86
N ILE A 103 -9.12 -3.89 3.18
CA ILE A 103 -7.86 -4.17 3.84
C ILE A 103 -7.92 -5.53 4.51
N THR A 104 -6.76 -6.16 4.72
CA THR A 104 -6.66 -7.50 5.27
C THR A 104 -5.90 -7.46 6.59
N LEU A 105 -6.54 -7.98 7.63
CA LEU A 105 -5.96 -8.15 8.94
C LEU A 105 -5.57 -9.61 9.14
N LYS A 106 -4.33 -9.83 9.57
CA LYS A 106 -3.88 -11.10 10.17
C LYS A 106 -3.90 -10.96 11.68
N ILE A 107 -4.65 -11.83 12.35
CA ILE A 107 -4.88 -11.83 13.80
C ILE A 107 -4.18 -13.04 14.38
N GLU A 108 -3.19 -12.81 15.24
CA GLU A 108 -2.41 -13.86 15.93
C GLU A 108 -2.60 -13.74 17.43
N HIS A 109 -2.94 -14.86 18.09
CA HIS A 109 -3.13 -14.88 19.54
C HIS A 109 -3.00 -16.32 20.07
N TRP A 110 -2.43 -16.51 21.26
CA TRP A 110 -2.15 -17.83 21.86
C TRP A 110 -3.41 -18.68 22.15
N ARG A 111 -4.58 -18.04 22.28
CA ARG A 111 -5.89 -18.73 22.41
C ARG A 111 -6.45 -19.23 21.08
N LEU A 112 -5.92 -18.76 19.96
CA LEU A 112 -6.32 -19.22 18.64
C LEU A 112 -5.39 -20.34 18.21
N PRO A 113 -5.90 -21.44 17.62
CA PRO A 113 -5.06 -22.53 17.15
C PRO A 113 -4.17 -22.11 15.97
N GLU A 114 -4.62 -21.13 15.20
CA GLU A 114 -3.94 -20.62 14.02
C GLU A 114 -4.22 -19.12 13.85
N ALA A 115 -3.44 -18.46 12.99
CA ALA A 115 -3.67 -17.08 12.62
C ALA A 115 -4.98 -16.96 11.81
N ILE A 116 -5.80 -15.97 12.15
CA ILE A 116 -7.05 -15.69 11.45
C ILE A 116 -6.85 -14.54 10.48
N TYR A 117 -7.34 -14.70 9.26
CA TYR A 117 -7.33 -13.67 8.23
C TYR A 117 -8.75 -13.14 8.04
N THR A 118 -8.90 -11.82 8.03
CA THR A 118 -10.19 -11.18 7.80
C THR A 118 -10.03 -9.90 7.00
N SER A 119 -11.04 -9.55 6.21
CA SER A 119 -11.04 -8.36 5.38
C SER A 119 -12.10 -7.37 5.85
N ILE A 120 -11.72 -6.11 5.94
CA ILE A 120 -12.62 -5.00 6.32
C ILE A 120 -12.71 -4.05 5.14
N TYR A 121 -13.93 -3.68 4.75
CA TYR A 121 -14.15 -2.63 3.76
C TYR A 121 -14.03 -1.26 4.41
N LEU A 122 -13.09 -0.46 3.93
CA LEU A 122 -12.96 0.94 4.29
C LEU A 122 -13.93 1.75 3.43
N ARG A 123 -14.92 2.34 4.08
CA ARG A 123 -15.81 3.33 3.48
C ARG A 123 -15.16 4.70 3.48
#